data_AF-A0A7W9MFW9-F1
#
_entry.id   AF-A0A7W9MFW9-F1
#
_cell.length_a   1.000
_cell.length_b   1.000
_cell.length_c   1.000
_cell.angle_alpha   90.00
_cell.angle_beta   90.00
_cell.angle_gamma   90.00
#
_symmetry.space_group_name_H-M   'P 1'
#
loop_
_entity.id
_entity.type
_entity.pdbx_description
1 polymer ?
#
loop_
_entity_poly.entity_id
_entity_poly.type
_entity_poly.pdbx_seq_one_letter_code
_entity_poly.pdbx_strand_id
1 'polypeptide(L)' 'MQVADGAHHCELPCRWCSGSGTWRPEKPHIQESGEIVFIRVTEECRMCLGTGECMHVHPEDRADQPGPGQR' A
#
# COMPACT_ATOMS: atom_id res chain seq x y z
N MET A 1 3.78 -11.49 2.38
CA MET A 1 2.95 -10.26 2.36
C MET A 1 1.50 -10.71 2.21
N GLN A 2 0.64 -10.45 3.18
CA GLN A 2 -0.80 -10.74 3.05
C GLN A 2 -1.49 -9.52 2.47
N VAL A 3 -2.09 -9.67 1.30
CA VAL A 3 -3.07 -8.75 0.74
C VAL A 3 -4.31 -8.84 1.63
N ALA A 4 -4.98 -7.72 1.89
CA ALA A 4 -6.24 -7.75 2.64
C ALA A 4 -7.24 -8.68 1.96
N ASP A 5 -7.97 -9.48 2.74
CA ASP A 5 -8.94 -10.44 2.19
C ASP A 5 -10.02 -9.70 1.38
N GLY A 6 -10.26 -10.13 0.15
CA GLY A 6 -11.15 -9.46 -0.82
C GLY A 6 -10.58 -8.22 -1.53
N ALA A 7 -9.28 -7.92 -1.44
CA ALA A 7 -8.67 -6.90 -2.28
C ALA A 7 -8.19 -7.50 -3.61
N HIS A 8 -8.74 -7.00 -4.71
CA HIS A 8 -8.43 -7.46 -6.06
C HIS A 8 -7.57 -6.42 -6.79
N HIS A 9 -6.68 -6.90 -7.65
CA HIS A 9 -6.03 -6.08 -8.66
C HIS A 9 -7.03 -5.84 -9.80
N CYS A 10 -7.10 -4.61 -10.31
CA CYS A 10 -7.73 -4.35 -11.60
C CYS A 10 -6.74 -3.72 -12.58
N GLU A 11 -7.08 -3.73 -13.87
CA GLU A 11 -6.22 -3.26 -14.96
C GLU A 11 -5.90 -1.74 -14.90
N LEU A 12 -6.50 -1.00 -13.96
CA LEU A 12 -6.19 0.41 -13.78
C LEU A 12 -4.83 0.58 -13.08
N PRO A 13 -4.00 1.54 -13.53
CA PRO A 13 -2.73 1.81 -12.87
C PRO A 13 -2.97 2.32 -11.44
N CYS A 14 -2.10 1.87 -10.52
CA CYS A 14 -2.09 2.34 -9.14
C CYS A 14 -1.98 3.87 -9.10
N ARG A 15 -2.99 4.53 -8.50
CA ARG A 15 -3.07 6.00 -8.43
C ARG A 15 -1.87 6.65 -7.72
N TRP A 16 -1.20 5.92 -6.82
CA TRP A 16 -0.13 6.45 -6.00
C TRP A 16 1.25 6.37 -6.65
N CYS A 17 1.54 5.31 -7.40
CA CYS A 17 2.81 5.17 -8.12
C CYS A 17 2.67 5.36 -9.64
N SER A 18 1.46 5.65 -10.12
CA SER A 18 1.12 5.79 -11.55
C SER A 18 1.55 4.58 -12.39
N GLY A 19 1.43 3.37 -11.84
CA GLY A 19 1.82 2.13 -12.52
C GLY A 19 3.29 1.73 -12.41
N SER A 20 4.15 2.56 -11.81
CA SER A 20 5.59 2.27 -11.75
C SER A 20 6.00 1.18 -10.75
N GLY A 21 5.09 0.76 -9.86
CA GLY A 21 5.40 -0.16 -8.75
C GLY A 21 6.32 0.43 -7.68
N THR A 22 6.90 1.60 -7.90
CA THR A 22 7.85 2.25 -6.99
C THR A 22 7.29 3.55 -6.47
N TRP A 23 7.61 3.88 -5.23
CA TRP A 23 7.25 5.16 -4.64
C TRP A 23 8.49 5.83 -4.05
N ARG A 24 8.49 7.17 -4.02
CA ARG A 24 9.68 7.95 -3.64
C ARG A 24 9.40 8.95 -2.50
N PRO A 25 8.94 8.48 -1.33
CA PRO A 25 8.65 9.35 -0.20
C PRO A 25 9.95 9.83 0.49
N GLU A 26 9.77 10.75 1.43
CA GLU A 26 10.77 11.08 2.43
C GLU A 26 10.51 10.25 3.69
N LYS A 27 11.57 9.70 4.29
CA LYS A 27 11.48 8.96 5.55
C LYS A 27 12.49 9.48 6.58
N PRO A 28 12.17 9.45 7.88
CA PRO A 28 13.10 9.82 8.92
C PRO A 28 14.30 8.86 8.94
N HIS A 29 15.49 9.41 9.13
CA HIS A 29 16.75 8.71 9.26
C HIS A 29 17.53 9.33 10.41
N ILE A 30 18.07 8.48 11.27
CA ILE A 30 18.89 8.92 12.41
C ILE A 30 20.34 8.89 11.95
N GLN A 31 20.98 10.06 11.95
CA GLN A 31 22.41 10.18 11.65
C GLN A 31 23.26 9.68 12.82
N GLU A 32 24.57 9.51 12.60
CA GLU A 32 25.53 9.11 13.64
C GLU A 32 25.52 10.06 14.86
N SER A 33 25.20 11.35 14.65
CA SER A 33 25.06 12.35 15.70
C SER A 33 23.82 12.17 16.59
N GLY A 34 22.88 11.32 16.19
CA GLY A 34 21.55 11.19 16.81
C GLY A 34 20.50 12.16 16.27
N GLU A 35 20.84 13.03 15.32
CA GLU A 35 19.89 13.93 14.67
C GLU A 35 18.94 13.17 13.73
N ILE A 36 17.65 13.54 13.75
CA ILE A 36 16.65 13.03 12.81
C ILE A 36 16.61 13.93 11.58
N VAL A 37 16.97 13.37 10.42
CA VAL A 37 16.83 14.03 9.11
C VAL A 37 15.85 13.27 8.23
N PHE A 38 15.28 13.94 7.24
CA PHE A 38 14.41 13.31 6.25
C PHE A 38 15.21 13.04 4.97
N ILE A 39 15.30 11.77 4.59
CA ILE A 39 15.96 11.36 3.36
C ILE A 39 14.93 10.85 2.37
N ARG A 40 15.15 11.14 1.09
CA ARG A 40 14.34 10.56 0.01
C ARG A 40 14.76 9.12 -0.20
N VAL A 41 13.77 8.23 -0.23
CA VAL A 41 14.00 6.81 -0.53
C VAL A 41 13.33 6.41 -1.84
N THR A 42 13.72 5.25 -2.35
CA THR A 42 12.99 4.55 -3.41
C THR A 42 12.69 3.16 -2.87
N GLU A 43 11.40 2.86 -2.71
CA GLU A 43 10.91 1.60 -2.13
C GLU A 43 9.75 1.08 -2.99
N GLU A 44 9.32 -0.15 -2.73
CA GLU A 44 8.08 -0.68 -3.31
C GLU A 44 6.88 0.18 -2.90
N CYS A 45 5.98 0.44 -3.84
CA CYS A 45 4.78 1.21 -3.56
C CYS A 45 3.90 0.46 -2.57
N ARG A 46 3.75 1.00 -1.35
CA ARG A 46 3.01 0.34 -0.26
C ARG A 46 1.51 0.22 -0.52
N MET A 47 0.97 1.00 -1.46
CA MET A 47 -0.47 0.98 -1.79
C MET A 47 -0.84 -0.14 -2.76
N CYS A 48 0.08 -0.54 -3.63
CA CYS A 48 -0.10 -1.67 -4.56
C CYS A 48 0.86 -2.83 -4.31
N LEU A 49 1.64 -2.79 -3.22
CA LEU A 49 2.63 -3.82 -2.89
C LEU A 49 3.60 -4.13 -4.05
N GLY A 50 3.98 -3.10 -4.81
CA GLY A 50 4.90 -3.22 -5.93
C GLY A 50 4.29 -3.68 -7.27
N THR A 51 3.00 -4.03 -7.33
CA THR A 51 2.40 -4.56 -8.57
C THR A 51 2.18 -3.50 -9.65
N GLY A 52 2.08 -2.23 -9.26
CA GLY A 52 1.72 -1.14 -10.17
C GLY A 52 0.23 -1.10 -10.51
N GLU A 53 -0.56 -2.06 -10.03
CA GLU A 53 -1.99 -2.16 -10.31
C GLU A 53 -2.81 -1.55 -9.16
N CYS A 54 -4.01 -1.06 -9.47
CA CYS A 54 -4.91 -0.53 -8.47
C CYS A 54 -5.43 -1.65 -7.57
N MET A 55 -5.41 -1.42 -6.26
CA MET A 55 -6.02 -2.28 -5.26
C MET A 55 -7.34 -1.67 -4.79
N HIS A 56 -8.45 -2.38 -5.00
CA HIS A 56 -9.75 -2.01 -4.44
C HIS A 56 -10.50 -3.23 -3.94
N VAL A 57 -11.36 -2.99 -2.96
CA VAL A 57 -12.30 -3.98 -2.43
C VAL A 57 -13.61 -3.79 -3.17
N HIS A 58 -14.17 -4.83 -3.78
CA HIS A 58 -15.49 -4.72 -4.37
C HIS A 58 -16.57 -4.76 -3.28
N PRO A 59 -17.69 -4.04 -3.46
CA PRO A 59 -18.80 -4.09 -2.52
C PRO A 59 -19.32 -5.52 -2.28
N GLU A 60 -19.28 -6.39 -3.30
CA GLU A 60 -19.64 -7.80 -3.17
C GLU A 60 -18.73 -8.57 -2.20
N ASP A 61 -17.42 -8.31 -2.18
CA ASP A 61 -16.46 -9.00 -1.28
C ASP A 61 -16.64 -8.60 0.18
N ARG A 62 -17.24 -7.44 0.43
CA ARG A 62 -17.56 -6.96 1.78
C ARG A 62 -18.75 -7.71 2.39
N ALA A 63 -19.64 -8.27 1.56
CA ALA A 63 -20.85 -8.94 2.02
C ALA A 63 -20.58 -10.32 2.66
N ASP A 64 -19.43 -10.94 2.38
CA ASP A 64 -19.01 -12.22 2.95
C ASP A 64 -18.25 -12.08 4.28
N GLN A 65 -17.91 -10.85 4.70
CA GLN A 65 -17.25 -10.65 5.99
C GLN A 65 -18.28 -10.78 7.13
N PRO A 66 -18.09 -11.69 8.11
CA PRO A 66 -18.94 -11.71 9.29
C PRO A 66 -18.83 -10.36 10.00
N GLY A 67 -19.95 -9.66 10.10
CA GLY A 67 -20.00 -8.35 10.73
C GLY A 67 -19.41 -8.37 12.15
N PRO A 68 -18.87 -7.25 12.66
CA PRO A 68 -18.29 -7.19 13.98
C PRO A 68 -19.41 -7.35 15.03
N GLY A 69 -19.71 -8.58 15.45
CA GLY A 69 -20.73 -8.82 16.48
C GLY A 69 -21.45 -10.17 16.52
N GLN A 70 -20.98 -11.24 15.87
CA GLN A 70 -21.57 -12.56 16.07
C GLN A 70 -20.67 -13.41 16.99
N ARG A 71 -21.00 -13.41 18.29
CA ARG A 71 -20.61 -14.44 19.26
C ARG A 71 -21.71 -15.49 19.35
#